data_AF-A0A2P6RZQ3-F1
#
_entry.id   AF-A0A2P6RZQ3-F1
#
_cell.length_a   1.000
_cell.length_b   1.000
_cell.length_c   1.000
_cell.angle_alpha   90.00
_cell.angle_beta   90.00
_cell.angle_gamma   90.00
#
_symmetry.space_group_name_H-M   'P 1'
#
loop_
_entity.id
_entity.type
_entity.pdbx_description
1 polymer ?
#
loop_
_entity_poly.entity_id
_entity_poly.type
_entity_poly.pdbx_seq_one_letter_code
_entity_poly.pdbx_strand_id
1 'polypeptide(L)'
;MLPHGVINAVAHAVRCPFKQCQYPNCRLVYALLLHGSRCQVRVPGGCLLCKKMWLLLYHHALSCKEDECYVPRCRDIREKMRKRLQAERDDEIHNKAAVRAAPGA
;
A
#
# COMPACT_ATOMS: atom_id res chain seq x y z
N MET A 1 1.72 -7.42 -15.34
CA MET A 1 2.48 -7.99 -14.21
C MET A 1 3.71 -7.11 -14.01
N LEU A 2 3.76 -6.32 -12.93
CA LEU A 2 4.96 -5.55 -12.61
C LEU A 2 6.03 -6.54 -12.13
N PRO A 3 7.26 -6.52 -12.69
CA PRO A 3 8.30 -7.45 -12.26
C PRO A 3 8.59 -7.27 -10.76
N HIS A 4 8.59 -8.37 -10.01
CA HIS A 4 8.77 -8.37 -8.54
C HIS A 4 10.00 -7.57 -8.07
N GLY A 5 11.02 -7.44 -8.92
CA GLY A 5 12.20 -6.61 -8.64
C GLY A 5 11.91 -5.12 -8.41
N VAL A 6 10.80 -4.56 -8.91
CA VAL A 6 10.45 -3.14 -8.71
C VAL A 6 9.88 -2.89 -7.30
N ILE A 7 9.14 -3.85 -6.73
CA ILE A 7 8.55 -3.71 -5.38
C ILE A 7 9.66 -3.77 -4.32
N ASN A 8 10.65 -4.66 -4.49
CA ASN A 8 11.79 -4.77 -3.57
C ASN A 8 12.65 -3.49 -3.53
N ALA A 9 12.65 -2.72 -4.61
CA ALA A 9 13.37 -1.46 -4.68
C ALA A 9 12.75 -0.34 -3.82
N VAL A 10 11.51 -0.48 -3.33
CA VAL A 10 10.82 0.57 -2.54
C VAL A 10 11.57 0.90 -1.25
N ALA A 11 11.89 -0.10 -0.43
CA ALA A 11 12.61 0.11 0.84
C ALA A 11 14.04 0.61 0.62
N HIS A 12 14.68 0.17 -0.47
CA HIS A 12 16.02 0.62 -0.84
C HIS A 12 16.01 2.09 -1.31
N ALA A 13 15.12 2.43 -2.24
CA ALA A 13 15.06 3.74 -2.89
C ALA A 13 14.85 4.90 -1.89
N VAL A 14 14.10 4.67 -0.81
CA VAL A 14 13.84 5.69 0.22
C VAL A 14 15.12 6.12 0.96
N ARG A 15 16.15 5.24 1.05
CA ARG A 15 17.39 5.50 1.80
C ARG A 15 18.63 5.58 0.91
N CYS A 16 18.47 5.52 -0.41
CA CYS A 16 19.59 5.43 -1.33
C CYS A 16 20.20 6.82 -1.63
N PRO A 17 21.52 7.03 -1.45
CA PRO A 17 22.18 8.31 -1.75
C PRO A 17 22.59 8.47 -3.24
N PHE A 18 22.17 7.57 -4.12
CA PHE A 18 22.39 7.55 -5.59
C PHE A 18 23.82 7.50 -6.14
N LYS A 19 24.86 7.94 -5.42
CA LYS A 19 26.20 8.23 -5.98
C LYS A 19 26.77 7.14 -6.89
N GLN A 20 26.51 5.85 -6.64
CA GLN A 20 26.83 4.72 -7.53
C GLN A 20 25.81 3.57 -7.41
N CYS A 21 24.52 3.90 -7.27
CA CYS A 21 23.50 2.88 -7.05
C CYS A 21 23.30 1.99 -8.29
N GLN A 22 23.55 0.69 -8.13
CA GLN A 22 23.31 -0.35 -9.14
C GLN A 22 22.05 -1.16 -8.85
N TYR A 23 21.32 -0.84 -7.78
CA TYR A 23 20.11 -1.57 -7.41
C TYR A 23 19.04 -1.40 -8.51
N PRO A 24 18.52 -2.50 -9.09
CA PRO A 24 17.56 -2.43 -10.18
C PRO A 24 16.36 -1.56 -9.83
N ASN A 25 15.96 -0.68 -10.74
CA ASN A 25 14.79 0.21 -10.59
C ASN A 25 14.86 1.24 -9.44
N CYS A 26 15.97 1.36 -8.70
CA CYS A 26 16.08 2.31 -7.58
C CYS A 26 15.73 3.75 -7.98
N ARG A 27 16.36 4.27 -9.06
CA ARG A 27 16.09 5.62 -9.58
C ARG A 27 14.63 5.81 -10.01
N LEU A 28 14.06 4.81 -10.67
CA LEU A 28 12.67 4.85 -11.14
C LEU A 28 11.70 4.92 -9.96
N VAL A 29 11.90 4.06 -8.95
CA VAL A 29 11.03 4.02 -7.76
C VAL A 29 11.19 5.28 -6.93
N TYR A 30 12.40 5.80 -6.76
CA TYR A 30 12.61 7.08 -6.10
C TYR A 30 11.89 8.22 -6.82
N ALA A 31 11.97 8.29 -8.15
CA ALA A 31 11.27 9.30 -8.93
C ALA A 31 9.74 9.23 -8.74
N LEU A 32 9.16 8.03 -8.65
CA LEU A 32 7.73 7.84 -8.36
C LEU A 32 7.35 8.33 -6.95
N LEU A 33 8.18 8.03 -5.95
CA LEU A 33 7.97 8.48 -4.56
C LEU A 33 8.07 10.00 -4.45
N LEU A 34 9.08 10.60 -5.07
CA LEU A 34 9.27 12.05 -5.11
C LEU A 34 8.13 12.74 -5.87
N HIS A 35 7.65 12.13 -6.96
CA HIS A 35 6.49 12.63 -7.67
C HIS A 35 5.28 12.68 -6.73
N GLY A 36 4.95 11.59 -6.05
CA GLY A 36 3.78 11.54 -5.18
C GLY A 36 3.81 12.54 -4.03
N SER A 37 5.00 12.92 -3.52
CA SER A 37 5.11 13.94 -2.47
C SER A 37 4.90 15.37 -2.96
N ARG A 38 5.12 15.62 -4.26
CA ARG A 38 4.99 16.95 -4.89
C ARG A 38 3.76 17.10 -5.78
N CYS A 39 3.10 15.99 -6.12
CA CYS A 39 1.99 15.99 -7.06
C CYS A 39 0.74 16.61 -6.44
N GLN A 40 0.24 17.66 -7.08
CA GLN A 40 -0.94 18.41 -6.62
C GLN A 40 -2.25 17.91 -7.24
N VAL A 41 -2.20 16.87 -8.08
CA VAL A 41 -3.40 16.29 -8.70
C VAL A 41 -4.22 15.59 -7.62
N ARG A 42 -5.21 16.30 -7.09
CA ARG A 42 -6.16 15.83 -6.07
C ARG A 42 -7.27 15.01 -6.76
N VAL A 43 -7.51 13.79 -6.24
CA VAL A 43 -8.62 12.81 -6.47
C VAL A 43 -9.86 13.23 -7.29
N PRO A 44 -10.62 12.29 -7.92
CA PRO A 44 -10.49 10.84 -7.86
C PRO A 44 -9.73 10.27 -9.08
N GLY A 45 -8.91 9.26 -8.83
CA GLY A 45 -8.06 8.60 -9.82
C GLY A 45 -6.60 9.03 -9.74
N GLY A 46 -6.29 10.30 -9.49
CA GLY A 46 -4.90 10.79 -9.50
C GLY A 46 -4.22 10.64 -10.87
N CYS A 47 -3.01 11.17 -11.02
CA CYS A 47 -2.26 10.99 -12.26
C CYS A 47 -1.67 9.56 -12.40
N LEU A 48 -1.23 9.19 -13.60
CA LEU A 48 -0.68 7.86 -13.88
C LEU A 48 0.55 7.51 -13.02
N LEU A 49 1.40 8.48 -12.70
CA LEU A 49 2.58 8.26 -11.87
C LEU A 49 2.19 8.01 -10.41
N CYS A 50 1.25 8.79 -9.86
CA CYS A 50 0.68 8.53 -8.54
C CYS A 50 0.05 7.13 -8.47
N LYS A 51 -0.71 6.70 -9.49
CA LYS A 51 -1.29 5.35 -9.54
C LYS A 51 -0.20 4.26 -9.46
N LYS A 52 0.88 4.41 -10.23
CA LYS A 52 2.03 3.47 -10.19
C LYS A 52 2.72 3.47 -8.83
N MET A 53 2.95 4.64 -8.25
CA MET A 53 3.53 4.76 -6.91
C MET A 53 2.66 4.06 -5.86
N TRP A 54 1.35 4.36 -5.84
CA TRP A 54 0.41 3.76 -4.90
C TRP A 54 0.36 2.24 -5.02
N LEU A 55 0.42 1.71 -6.24
CA LEU A 55 0.46 0.26 -6.47
C LEU A 55 1.72 -0.37 -5.86
N LEU A 56 2.89 0.25 -6.02
CA LEU A 56 4.13 -0.22 -5.41
C LEU A 56 4.07 -0.19 -3.88
N LEU A 57 3.56 0.91 -3.30
CA LEU A 57 3.39 1.04 -1.86
C LEU A 57 2.39 0.03 -1.29
N TYR A 58 1.30 -0.24 -2.02
CA TYR A 58 0.29 -1.23 -1.66
C TYR A 58 0.89 -2.64 -1.62
N HIS A 59 1.61 -3.04 -2.67
CA HIS A 59 2.27 -4.35 -2.70
C HIS A 59 3.33 -4.49 -1.61
N HIS A 60 4.12 -3.45 -1.35
CA HIS A 60 5.04 -3.45 -0.23
C HIS A 60 4.29 -3.68 1.10
N ALA A 61 3.22 -2.93 1.36
CA ALA A 61 2.43 -3.03 2.58
C ALA A 61 1.82 -4.43 2.80
N LEU A 62 1.41 -5.13 1.73
CA LEU A 62 0.88 -6.50 1.79
C LEU A 62 1.90 -7.50 2.37
N SER A 63 3.19 -7.32 2.09
CA SER A 63 4.25 -8.23 2.53
C SER A 63 5.06 -7.70 3.71
N CYS A 64 4.88 -6.43 4.08
CA CYS A 64 5.66 -5.75 5.11
C CYS A 64 5.21 -6.15 6.53
N LYS A 65 6.14 -6.77 7.27
CA LYS A 65 5.97 -7.18 8.68
C LYS A 65 6.73 -6.30 9.67
N GLU A 66 7.44 -5.27 9.21
CA GLU A 66 8.18 -4.35 10.08
C GLU A 66 7.22 -3.43 10.82
N ASP A 67 7.28 -3.37 12.15
CA ASP A 67 6.43 -2.46 12.92
C ASP A 67 6.79 -1.00 12.64
N GLU A 68 8.10 -0.67 12.67
CA GLU A 68 8.65 0.65 12.39
C GLU A 68 9.16 0.77 10.94
N CYS A 69 8.27 0.54 9.97
CA CYS A 69 8.64 0.64 8.56
C CYS A 69 8.83 2.10 8.13
N TYR A 70 10.02 2.42 7.58
CA TYR A 70 10.39 3.75 7.07
C TYR A 70 9.78 4.09 5.70
N VAL A 71 9.16 3.12 5.02
CA VAL A 71 8.55 3.34 3.71
C VAL A 71 7.35 4.28 3.86
N PRO A 72 7.32 5.42 3.14
CA PRO A 72 6.21 6.37 3.24
C PRO A 72 4.87 5.67 3.01
N ARG A 73 3.88 6.00 3.85
CA ARG A 73 2.50 5.49 3.75
C ARG A 73 2.32 3.99 3.99
N CYS A 74 3.38 3.20 4.19
CA CYS A 74 3.27 1.76 4.45
C CYS A 74 2.39 1.50 5.68
N ARG A 75 2.66 2.20 6.80
CA ARG A 75 1.87 2.09 8.04
C ARG A 75 0.39 2.42 7.81
N ASP A 76 0.11 3.55 7.17
CA ASP A 76 -1.27 4.00 6.87
C ASP A 76 -2.03 2.97 6.02
N ILE A 77 -1.37 2.39 5.01
CA ILE A 77 -1.96 1.39 4.12
C ILE A 77 -2.28 0.11 4.90
N ARG A 78 -1.32 -0.41 5.68
CA ARG A 78 -1.52 -1.61 6.50
C ARG A 78 -2.62 -1.44 7.53
N GLU A 79 -2.71 -0.26 8.16
CA GLU A 79 -3.79 0.04 9.09
C GLU A 79 -5.14 0.06 8.39
N LYS A 80 -5.24 0.67 7.21
CA LYS A 80 -6.47 0.65 6.40
C LYS A 80 -6.89 -0.77 6.01
N MET A 81 -5.94 -1.62 5.63
CA MET A 81 -6.22 -3.04 5.33
C MET A 81 -6.76 -3.77 6.57
N ARG A 82 -6.12 -3.60 7.73
CA ARG A 82 -6.59 -4.19 8.98
C ARG A 82 -7.98 -3.73 9.37
N LYS A 83 -8.27 -2.43 9.25
CA LYS A 83 -9.59 -1.86 9.51
C LYS A 83 -10.67 -2.42 8.57
N ARG A 84 -10.35 -2.61 7.28
CA ARG A 84 -11.27 -3.24 6.32
C ARG A 84 -11.60 -4.68 6.71
N LEU A 85 -10.59 -5.48 7.02
CA LEU A 85 -10.79 -6.86 7.43
C LEU A 85 -11.59 -6.96 8.74
N GLN A 86 -11.36 -6.05 9.68
CA GLN A 86 -12.13 -6.01 10.92
C GLN A 86 -13.61 -5.67 10.64
N ALA A 87 -13.87 -4.65 9.81
CA ALA A 87 -15.23 -4.29 9.41
C ALA A 87 -15.96 -5.45 8.71
N GLU A 88 -15.29 -6.14 7.78
CA GLU A 88 -15.85 -7.32 7.10
C GLU A 88 -16.23 -8.44 8.08
N ARG A 89 -15.41 -8.68 9.11
CA ARG A 89 -15.70 -9.67 10.16
C ARG A 89 -16.85 -9.25 11.06
N ASP A 90 -16.91 -7.96 11.42
CA ASP A 90 -17.97 -7.42 12.26
C ASP A 90 -19.32 -7.46 11.53
N ASP A 91 -19.33 -7.14 10.24
CA ASP A 91 -20.50 -7.28 9.35
C ASP A 91 -20.95 -8.74 9.25
N GLU A 92 -20.02 -9.69 9.10
CA GLU A 92 -20.34 -11.13 9.06
C GLU A 92 -20.97 -11.61 10.38
N ILE A 93 -20.43 -11.18 11.52
CA ILE A 93 -20.97 -11.51 12.85
C ILE A 93 -22.38 -10.94 13.01
N HIS A 94 -22.58 -9.67 12.66
CA HIS A 94 -23.89 -9.01 12.72
C HIS A 94 -24.93 -9.74 11.86
N ASN A 95 -24.57 -10.08 10.62
CA ASN A 95 -25.44 -10.81 9.70
C ASN A 95 -25.80 -12.21 10.23
N LYS A 96 -24.84 -12.95 10.79
CA LYS A 96 -25.08 -14.27 11.41
C LYS A 96 -26.01 -14.20 12.62
N ALA A 97 -25.87 -13.16 13.45
CA ALA A 97 -26.75 -12.93 14.59
C ALA A 97 -28.19 -12.63 14.14
N ALA A 98 -28.36 -11.79 13.12
CA ALA A 98 -29.66 -11.47 12.54
C ALA A 98 -30.36 -12.71 11.96
N VAL A 99 -29.63 -13.58 11.26
CA VAL A 99 -30.16 -14.85 10.71
C VAL A 99 -30.59 -15.81 11.81
N ARG A 100 -29.84 -15.90 12.92
CA ARG A 100 -30.20 -16.76 14.06
C ARG A 100 -31.39 -16.25 14.88
N ALA A 101 -31.63 -14.94 14.87
CA ALA A 101 -32.73 -14.30 15.57
C ALA A 101 -34.04 -14.27 14.74
N ALA A 102 -33.99 -14.64 13.45
CA ALA A 102 -35.18 -14.77 12.63
C ALA A 102 -36.03 -15.97 13.13
N PRO A 103 -37.28 -15.76 13.57
CA PRO A 103 -38.12 -16.84 14.04
C PRO A 103 -38.65 -17.65 12.84
N GLY A 104 -38.38 -18.95 12.83
CA GLY A 104 -39.07 -19.94 11.98
C GLY A 104 -38.27 -20.43 10.77
N ALA A 105 -37.68 -21.62 10.93
CA ALA A 105 -37.62 -22.65 9.88
C ALA A 105 -38.37 -23.88 10.42
#